data_AF-W1NDL1-F1
#
_entry.id   AF-W1NDL1-F1
#
_cell.length_a   1.000
_cell.length_b   1.000
_cell.length_c   1.000
_cell.angle_alpha   90.00
_cell.angle_beta   90.00
_cell.angle_gamma   90.00
#
_symmetry.space_group_name_H-M   'P 1'
#
loop_
_entity.id
_entity.type
_entity.pdbx_description
1 polymer ?
#
loop_
_entity_poly.entity_id
_entity_poly.type
_entity_poly.pdbx_seq_one_letter_code
_entity_poly.pdbx_strand_id
1 'polypeptide(L)'
;MLRQTIREGYREVVERRVFTVTGTKPDEEMIDQLIETGNSEQILHKAIQEHGRGQVMDTLAEIQERHDAVNEIDKKLLDLHQIFLDMAVLVEAHGELLDNIETQVRSLLFAS
;
A
#
# COMPACT_ATOMS: atom_id res chain seq x y z
N MET A 1 8.42 -24.51 29.28
CA MET A 1 7.32 -23.68 28.77
C MET A 1 7.65 -22.20 28.93
N LEU A 2 7.33 -21.52 30.04
CA LEU A 2 7.45 -20.05 30.15
C LEU A 2 8.85 -19.47 29.82
N ARG A 3 9.92 -20.05 30.39
CA ARG A 3 11.31 -19.61 30.12
C ARG A 3 11.68 -19.70 28.63
N GLN A 4 11.16 -20.71 27.95
CA GLN A 4 11.44 -20.94 26.54
C GLN A 4 10.68 -19.92 25.68
N THR A 5 9.41 -19.68 25.97
CA THR A 5 8.58 -18.66 25.31
C THR A 5 9.16 -17.25 25.48
N ILE A 6 9.67 -16.91 26.66
CA ILE A 6 10.33 -15.61 26.89
C ILE A 6 11.62 -15.50 26.07
N ARG A 7 12.40 -16.57 25.96
CA ARG A 7 13.64 -16.59 25.15
C ARG A 7 13.34 -16.44 23.66
N GLU A 8 12.33 -17.15 23.16
CA GLU A 8 11.87 -17.05 21.76
C GLU A 8 11.36 -15.64 21.45
N GLY A 9 10.55 -15.05 22.33
CA GLY A 9 10.09 -13.66 22.16
C GLY A 9 11.23 -12.64 22.17
N TYR A 10 12.24 -12.83 23.03
CA TYR A 10 13.42 -11.96 23.04
C TYR A 10 14.25 -12.10 21.75
N ARG A 11 14.41 -13.32 21.24
CA ARG A 11 15.10 -13.60 19.97
C ARG A 11 14.44 -12.87 18.80
N GLU A 12 13.11 -12.94 18.72
CA GLU A 12 12.31 -12.32 17.66
C GLU A 12 12.38 -10.77 17.70
N VAL A 13 12.52 -10.18 18.89
CA VAL A 13 12.75 -8.74 19.05
C VAL A 13 14.14 -8.34 18.55
N VAL A 14 15.18 -9.11 18.89
CA VAL A 14 16.56 -8.85 18.44
C VAL A 14 16.66 -8.97 16.92
N GLU A 15 16.09 -10.03 16.34
CA GLU A 15 16.08 -10.25 14.89
C GLU A 15 15.44 -9.10 14.12
N ARG A 16 14.22 -8.68 14.52
CA ARG A 16 13.54 -7.54 13.92
C ARG A 16 14.36 -6.27 13.99
N ARG A 17 14.94 -5.99 15.17
CA ARG A 17 15.70 -4.75 15.38
C ARG A 17 16.95 -4.69 14.51
N VAL A 18 17.67 -5.79 14.36
CA VAL A 18 18.83 -5.87 13.45
C VAL A 18 18.36 -5.66 12.01
N PHE A 19 17.34 -6.39 11.57
CA PHE A 19 16.81 -6.26 10.20
C PHE A 19 16.34 -4.84 9.86
N THR A 20 15.62 -4.17 10.77
CA THR A 20 15.18 -2.77 10.54
C THR A 20 16.35 -1.80 10.41
N VAL A 21 17.48 -2.09 11.05
CA VAL A 21 18.64 -1.20 11.11
C VAL A 21 19.64 -1.48 9.99
N THR A 22 19.81 -2.74 9.58
CA THR A 22 20.79 -3.16 8.57
C THR A 22 20.16 -3.49 7.21
N GLY A 23 18.84 -3.66 7.15
CA GLY A 23 18.13 -4.18 5.97
C GLY A 23 18.44 -5.64 5.64
N THR A 24 19.26 -6.31 6.45
CA THR A 24 19.75 -7.68 6.22
C THR A 24 19.25 -8.61 7.31
N LYS A 25 18.79 -9.80 6.92
CA LYS A 25 18.33 -10.80 7.87
C LYS A 25 19.55 -11.40 8.59
N PRO A 26 19.68 -11.25 9.93
CA PRO A 26 20.78 -11.88 10.66
C PRO A 26 20.63 -13.40 10.70
N ASP A 27 21.74 -14.11 10.71
CA ASP A 27 21.75 -15.56 10.94
C ASP A 27 21.55 -15.91 12.43
N GLU A 28 21.30 -17.18 12.70
CA GLU A 28 21.02 -17.66 14.06
C GLU A 28 22.19 -17.44 15.02
N GLU A 29 23.42 -17.62 14.55
CA GLU A 29 24.63 -17.51 15.36
C GLU A 29 24.87 -16.05 15.79
N MET A 30 24.66 -15.10 14.89
CA MET A 30 24.70 -13.67 15.17
C MET A 30 23.64 -13.26 16.19
N ILE A 31 22.41 -13.78 16.07
CA ILE A 31 21.34 -13.49 17.04
C ILE A 31 21.71 -14.04 18.43
N ASP A 32 22.23 -15.26 18.51
CA ASP A 32 22.67 -15.86 19.77
C ASP A 32 23.81 -15.07 20.42
N GLN A 33 24.81 -14.64 19.64
CA GLN A 33 25.88 -13.78 20.13
C GLN A 33 25.35 -12.43 20.65
N LEU A 34 24.36 -11.83 19.98
CA LEU A 34 23.76 -10.56 20.41
C LEU A 34 22.97 -10.68 21.71
N ILE A 35 22.28 -11.81 21.89
CA ILE A 35 21.55 -12.12 23.12
C ILE A 35 22.53 -12.34 24.28
N GLU A 36 23.64 -13.03 24.04
CA GLU A 36 24.64 -13.35 25.08
C GLU A 36 25.49 -12.14 25.47
N THR A 37 25.91 -11.33 24.49
CA THR A 37 26.82 -10.20 24.72
C THR A 37 26.10 -8.91 25.09
N GLY A 38 24.80 -8.81 24.84
CA GLY A 38 24.04 -7.57 24.97
C GLY A 38 24.47 -6.47 23.99
N ASN A 39 25.35 -6.80 23.04
CA ASN A 39 26.13 -5.85 22.24
C ASN A 39 25.35 -5.23 21.06
N SER A 40 24.03 -5.19 21.18
CA SER A 40 23.10 -4.61 20.20
C SER A 40 23.39 -3.14 19.88
N GLU A 41 24.02 -2.41 20.80
CA GLU A 41 24.38 -1.01 20.64
C GLU A 41 25.57 -0.81 19.68
N GLN A 42 26.55 -1.73 19.70
CA GLN A 42 27.67 -1.71 18.73
C GLN A 42 27.20 -2.06 17.32
N ILE A 43 26.24 -2.97 17.16
CA ILE A 43 25.64 -3.24 15.85
C ILE A 43 24.89 -2.02 15.33
N LEU A 44 24.13 -1.34 16.19
CA LEU A 44 23.44 -0.10 15.79
C LEU A 44 24.44 0.97 15.35
N HIS A 45 25.53 1.16 16.10
CA HIS A 45 26.61 2.07 15.72
C HIS A 45 27.29 1.67 14.39
N LYS A 46 27.57 0.37 14.22
CA LYS A 46 28.20 -0.17 13.02
C LYS A 46 27.28 -0.06 11.80
N ALA A 47 25.98 -0.30 11.95
CA ALA A 47 25.01 -0.14 10.88
C ALA A 47 24.84 1.33 10.47
N ILE A 48 24.81 2.25 11.42
CA ILE A 48 24.80 3.70 11.14
C ILE A 48 26.09 4.13 10.42
N GLN A 49 27.24 3.53 10.75
CA GLN A 49 28.52 3.77 10.08
C GLN A 49 28.64 3.10 8.69
N GLU A 50 28.16 1.86 8.54
CA GLU A 50 28.31 1.05 7.31
C GLU A 50 27.23 1.34 6.26
N HIS A 51 25.98 1.59 6.67
CA HIS A 51 24.86 1.82 5.74
C HIS A 51 24.62 3.31 5.45
N GLY A 52 25.17 4.20 6.27
CA GLY A 52 25.13 5.65 6.06
C GLY A 52 23.70 6.23 5.95
N ARG A 53 23.62 7.55 5.80
CA ARG A 53 22.37 8.28 5.53
C ARG A 53 21.65 7.82 4.24
N GLY A 54 22.30 7.03 3.37
CA GLY A 54 21.83 6.66 2.03
C GLY A 54 20.62 5.73 2.02
N GLN A 55 20.67 4.58 2.69
CA GLN A 55 19.57 3.60 2.64
C GLN A 55 18.25 4.11 3.25
N VAL A 56 18.34 4.94 4.29
CA VAL A 56 17.16 5.59 4.88
C VAL A 56 16.54 6.58 3.88
N MET A 57 17.37 7.30 3.10
CA MET A 57 16.89 8.20 2.05
C MET A 57 16.33 7.43 0.85
N ASP A 58 16.93 6.30 0.46
CA ASP A 58 16.42 5.46 -0.63
C ASP A 58 15.07 4.84 -0.27
N THR A 59 14.91 4.36 0.98
CA THR A 59 13.64 3.83 1.47
C THR A 59 12.58 4.92 1.57
N LEU A 60 12.96 6.12 2.01
CA LEU A 60 12.06 7.28 2.05
C LEU A 60 11.64 7.72 0.64
N ALA A 61 12.57 7.66 -0.34
CA ALA A 61 12.27 7.92 -1.74
C ALA A 61 11.30 6.88 -2.32
N GLU A 62 11.48 5.60 -2.01
CA GLU A 62 10.55 4.53 -2.43
C GLU A 62 9.15 4.73 -1.81
N ILE A 63 9.08 5.09 -0.52
CA ILE A 63 7.82 5.40 0.16
C ILE A 63 7.13 6.59 -0.50
N GLN A 64 7.89 7.64 -0.85
CA GLN A 64 7.35 8.83 -1.51
C GLN A 64 6.85 8.50 -2.93
N GLU A 65 7.60 7.73 -3.72
CA GLU A 65 7.18 7.31 -5.06
C GLU A 65 5.88 6.51 -5.03
N ARG A 66 5.76 5.55 -4.09
CA ARG A 66 4.52 4.78 -3.90
C ARG A 66 3.35 5.66 -3.47
N HIS A 67 3.58 6.61 -2.57
CA HIS A 67 2.56 7.55 -2.12
C HIS A 67 2.06 8.43 -3.27
N ASP A 68 2.96 8.90 -4.12
CA ASP A 68 2.60 9.71 -5.30
C ASP A 68 1.78 8.88 -6.31
N ALA A 69 2.15 7.62 -6.53
CA ALA A 69 1.37 6.70 -7.36
C ALA A 69 -0.04 6.44 -6.83
N VAL A 70 -0.20 6.26 -5.50
CA VAL A 70 -1.52 6.11 -4.86
C VAL A 70 -2.36 7.36 -5.04
N ASN A 71 -1.78 8.55 -4.82
CA ASN A 71 -2.50 9.81 -5.03
C ASN A 71 -2.95 10.01 -6.48
N GLU A 72 -2.17 9.54 -7.45
CA GLU A 72 -2.57 9.57 -8.86
C GLU A 72 -3.76 8.64 -9.14
N ILE A 73 -3.77 7.45 -8.55
CA ILE A 73 -4.89 6.50 -8.63
C ILE A 73 -6.16 7.12 -8.03
N ASP A 74 -6.05 7.74 -6.85
CA ASP A 74 -7.20 8.37 -6.18
C ASP A 74 -7.80 9.50 -7.02
N LYS A 75 -6.96 10.34 -7.65
CA LYS A 75 -7.42 11.37 -8.59
C LYS A 75 -8.15 10.76 -9.78
N LYS A 76 -7.60 9.71 -10.39
CA LYS A 76 -8.23 9.02 -11.53
C LYS A 76 -9.56 8.39 -11.14
N LEU A 77 -9.69 7.86 -9.92
CA LEU A 77 -10.95 7.31 -9.40
C LEU A 77 -12.00 8.39 -9.21
N LEU A 78 -11.62 9.56 -8.70
CA LEU A 78 -12.52 10.71 -8.59
C LEU A 78 -13.00 11.20 -9.96
N ASP A 79 -12.09 11.32 -10.93
CA ASP A 79 -12.43 11.70 -12.31
C ASP A 79 -13.39 10.68 -12.93
N LEU A 80 -13.11 9.38 -12.76
CA LEU A 80 -13.98 8.30 -13.24
C LEU A 80 -15.37 8.36 -12.59
N HIS A 81 -15.43 8.62 -11.28
CA HIS A 81 -16.70 8.79 -10.58
C HIS A 81 -17.51 9.96 -11.14
N GLN A 82 -16.87 11.09 -11.44
CA GLN A 82 -17.55 12.23 -12.06
C GLN A 82 -18.09 11.86 -13.45
N ILE A 83 -17.32 11.14 -14.27
CA ILE A 83 -17.81 10.65 -15.57
C ILE A 83 -19.03 9.75 -15.40
N PHE A 84 -19.06 8.88 -14.39
CA PHE A 84 -20.24 8.05 -14.08
C PHE A 84 -21.46 8.88 -13.70
N LEU A 85 -21.29 9.94 -12.89
CA LEU A 85 -22.38 10.84 -12.53
C LEU A 85 -22.90 11.60 -13.76
N ASP A 86 -22.01 12.12 -14.60
CA ASP A 86 -22.38 12.83 -15.82
C ASP A 86 -23.11 11.91 -16.81
N MET A 87 -22.67 10.65 -16.93
CA MET A 87 -23.36 9.64 -17.73
C MET A 87 -24.74 9.28 -17.16
N ALA A 88 -24.90 9.21 -15.83
CA ALA A 88 -26.20 8.97 -15.20
C ALA A 88 -27.20 10.08 -15.56
N VAL A 89 -26.76 11.36 -15.50
CA VAL A 89 -27.58 12.51 -15.90
C VAL A 89 -27.95 12.46 -17.40
N LEU A 90 -26.99 12.11 -18.28
CA LEU A 90 -27.26 11.99 -19.71
C LEU A 90 -28.22 10.85 -20.05
N VAL A 91 -28.10 9.70 -19.40
CA VAL A 91 -29.01 8.56 -19.59
C VAL A 91 -30.42 8.90 -19.10
N GLU A 92 -30.55 9.58 -17.96
CA GLU A 92 -31.84 10.06 -17.45
C GLU A 92 -32.48 11.07 -18.43
N ALA A 93 -31.71 12.04 -18.92
CA ALA A 93 -32.19 13.00 -19.92
C ALA A 93 -32.55 12.35 -21.28
N HIS A 94 -31.90 11.26 -21.66
CA HIS A 94 -32.21 10.50 -22.87
C HIS A 94 -33.33 9.46 -22.69
N GLY A 95 -33.75 9.15 -21.46
CA GLY A 95 -34.87 8.25 -21.17
C GLY A 95 -36.19 8.76 -21.76
N GLU A 96 -36.46 10.07 -21.63
CA GLU A 96 -37.66 10.70 -22.20
C GLU A 96 -37.68 10.69 -23.74
N LEU A 97 -36.53 10.70 -24.39
CA LEU A 97 -36.46 10.65 -25.85
C LEU A 97 -36.77 9.24 -26.40
N LEU A 98 -36.32 8.20 -25.68
CA LEU A 98 -36.62 6.81 -26.03
C LEU A 98 -38.10 6.48 -25.87
N ASP A 99 -38.73 6.96 -24.79
CA ASP A 99 -40.19 6.82 -24.57
C ASP A 99 -40.99 7.48 -25.69
N ASN A 100 -40.53 8.64 -26.19
CA ASN A 100 -41.16 9.35 -27.31
C ASN A 100 -41.01 8.61 -28.65
N ILE A 101 -39.84 8.02 -28.93
CA ILE A 101 -39.62 7.20 -30.13
C ILE A 101 -40.47 5.93 -30.08
N GLU A 102 -40.51 5.23 -28.93
CA GLU A 102 -41.35 4.04 -28.77
C GLU A 102 -42.83 4.37 -28.95
N THR A 103 -43.29 5.50 -28.41
CA THR A 103 -44.66 5.98 -28.56
C THR A 103 -44.99 6.32 -30.01
N GLN A 104 -44.09 6.99 -30.74
CA GLN A 104 -44.28 7.31 -32.15
C GLN A 104 -44.30 6.05 -33.03
N VAL A 105 -43.37 5.12 -32.82
CA VAL A 105 -43.30 3.86 -33.59
C VAL A 105 -44.54 2.99 -33.33
N ARG A 106 -45.00 2.88 -32.08
CA ARG A 106 -46.28 2.22 -31.76
C ARG A 106 -47.44 2.90 -32.48
N SER A 107 -47.52 4.23 -32.46
CA SER A 107 -48.61 4.95 -33.13
C SER A 107 -48.62 4.72 -34.65
N LEU A 108 -47.45 4.64 -35.29
CA LEU A 108 -47.32 4.36 -36.73
C LEU A 108 -47.69 2.92 -37.07
N LEU A 109 -47.37 1.96 -36.20
CA LEU A 109 -47.77 0.55 -36.33
C LEU A 109 -49.27 0.33 -36.17
N PHE A 110 -49.97 1.13 -35.36
CA PHE A 110 -51.44 1.07 -35.23
C PHE A 110 -52.19 1.88 -36.30
N ALA A 111 -51.49 2.76 -37.04
CA ALA A 111 -52.05 3.57 -38.12
C ALA A 111 -51.86 2.96 -39.53
N SER A 112 -51.17 1.83 -39.64
CA SER A 112 -50.95 1.05 -40.87
C SER A 112 -51.76 -0.25 -40.83
#